data_AF-A0A6C1BVZ9-F1
#
_entry.id   AF-A0A6C1BVZ9-F1
#
_cell.length_a   1.000
_cell.length_b   1.000
_cell.length_c   1.000
_cell.angle_alpha   90.00
_cell.angle_beta   90.00
_cell.angle_gamma   90.00
#
_symmetry.space_group_name_H-M   'P 1'
#
loop_
_entity.id
_entity.type
_entity.pdbx_description
1 polymer ?
#
loop_
_entity_poly.entity_id
_entity_poly.type
_entity_poly.pdbx_seq_one_letter_code
_entity_poly.pdbx_strand_id
1 'polypeptide(L)' 'MMDKGYRGIFSKMGEGLLEKFIEDLKKEIEQKPQDPELLFKLGVAYTRAGKVSQAREVYKRLKEIDPQKASELLDIIYEV' A
#
# COMPACT_ATOMS: atom_id res chain seq x y z
N MET A 1 19.88 -3.86 4.90
CA MET A 1 19.25 -2.56 4.65
C MET A 1 18.45 -2.71 3.38
N MET A 2 17.13 -2.84 3.50
CA MET A 2 16.26 -3.12 2.37
C MET A 2 16.13 -1.84 1.55
N ASP A 3 16.84 -1.76 0.43
CA ASP A 3 16.64 -0.74 -0.60
C ASP A 3 15.29 -1.01 -1.28
N LYS A 4 14.20 -0.67 -0.58
CA LYS A 4 12.83 -0.91 -1.05
C LYS A 4 12.56 0.06 -2.21
N GLY A 5 12.75 -0.42 -3.44
CA GLY A 5 12.48 0.28 -4.71
C GLY A 5 11.09 0.92 -4.84
N TYR A 6 10.16 0.66 -3.91
CA TYR A 6 8.89 1.35 -3.77
C TYR A 6 9.03 2.85 -3.50
N ARG A 7 10.11 3.32 -2.84
CA ARG A 7 10.37 4.77 -2.75
C ARG A 7 10.48 5.38 -4.16
N GLY A 8 11.15 4.72 -5.11
CA GLY A 8 11.36 5.25 -6.46
C GLY A 8 10.07 5.36 -7.30
N ILE A 9 9.21 4.34 -7.26
CA ILE A 9 7.97 4.30 -8.07
C ILE A 9 7.01 5.41 -7.63
N PHE A 10 6.87 5.63 -6.33
CA PHE A 10 5.93 6.62 -5.79
C PHE A 10 6.55 8.00 -5.55
N SER A 11 7.87 8.12 -5.37
CA SER A 11 8.54 9.43 -5.18
C SER A 11 8.46 10.33 -6.41
N LYS A 12 8.21 9.76 -7.59
CA LYS A 12 8.00 10.52 -8.83
C LYS A 12 6.52 10.77 -9.15
N MET A 13 5.59 10.12 -8.43
CA MET A 13 4.17 10.39 -8.61
C MET A 13 3.80 11.67 -7.89
N GLY A 14 3.28 12.65 -8.63
CA GLY A 14 2.62 13.81 -8.02
C GLY A 14 1.34 13.38 -7.28
N GLU A 15 0.87 14.22 -6.36
CA GLU A 15 -0.28 13.93 -5.49
C GLU A 15 -1.51 13.44 -6.27
N GLY A 16 -1.87 14.10 -7.39
CA GLY A 16 -3.02 13.70 -8.22
C GLY A 16 -2.85 12.34 -8.92
N LEU A 17 -1.62 11.94 -9.28
CA LEU A 17 -1.36 10.61 -9.85
C LEU A 17 -1.46 9.52 -8.78
N LEU A 18 -1.04 9.85 -7.56
CA LEU A 18 -1.13 8.95 -6.42
C LEU A 18 -2.58 8.68 -6.00
N GLU A 19 -3.42 9.72 -6.00
CA GLU A 19 -4.85 9.55 -5.71
C GLU A 19 -5.57 8.72 -6.77
N LYS A 20 -5.29 8.98 -8.06
CA LYS A 20 -5.82 8.15 -9.14
C LYS A 20 -5.40 6.69 -9.01
N PHE A 21 -4.13 6.44 -8.69
CA PHE A 21 -3.63 5.09 -8.49
C PHE A 21 -4.33 4.36 -7.34
N ILE A 22 -4.62 5.06 -6.23
CA ILE A 22 -5.43 4.52 -5.13
C ILE A 22 -6.83 4.15 -5.61
N GLU A 23 -7.46 4.98 -6.44
CA GLU A 23 -8.79 4.68 -6.99
C GLU A 23 -8.79 3.47 -7.94
N ASP A 24 -7.81 3.38 -8.84
CA ASP A 24 -7.64 2.22 -9.73
C ASP A 24 -7.45 0.93 -8.92
N LEU A 25 -6.57 0.94 -7.91
CA LEU A 25 -6.37 -0.20 -7.02
C LEU A 25 -7.66 -0.61 -6.28
N LYS A 26 -8.45 0.36 -5.80
CA LYS A 26 -9.72 0.06 -5.13
C LYS A 26 -10.66 -0.70 -6.06
N LYS A 27 -10.76 -0.31 -7.34
CA LYS A 27 -11.59 -1.00 -8.34
C LYS A 27 -11.08 -2.41 -8.61
N GLU A 28 -9.76 -2.60 -8.71
CA GLU A 28 -9.19 -3.95 -8.87
C GLU A 28 -9.46 -4.84 -7.66
N ILE A 29 -9.42 -4.28 -6.45
CA ILE A 29 -9.73 -4.98 -5.20
C ILE A 29 -11.21 -5.38 -5.13
N GLU A 30 -12.13 -4.63 -5.75
CA GLU A 30 -13.53 -5.08 -5.84
C GLU A 30 -13.67 -6.41 -6.59
N GLN A 31 -12.80 -6.66 -7.58
CA GLN A 31 -12.76 -7.94 -8.31
C GLN A 31 -11.97 -9.02 -7.57
N LYS A 32 -10.91 -8.60 -6.84
CA LYS A 32 -10.00 -9.50 -6.13
C LYS A 32 -9.77 -9.02 -4.68
N PRO A 33 -10.77 -9.15 -3.80
CA PRO A 33 -10.77 -8.51 -2.48
C PRO A 33 -9.74 -9.07 -1.49
N GLN A 34 -9.14 -10.21 -1.80
CA GLN A 34 -8.16 -10.91 -0.98
C GLN A 34 -6.81 -11.06 -1.69
N ASP A 35 -6.58 -10.36 -2.81
CA ASP A 35 -5.27 -10.39 -3.46
C ASP A 35 -4.25 -9.64 -2.59
N PRO A 36 -3.25 -10.33 -2.03
CA PRO A 36 -2.33 -9.72 -1.08
C PRO A 36 -1.40 -8.71 -1.77
N GLU A 37 -1.17 -8.82 -3.07
CA GLU A 37 -0.37 -7.87 -3.83
C GLU A 37 -1.10 -6.54 -4.04
N LEU A 38 -2.39 -6.59 -4.40
CA LEU A 38 -3.23 -5.40 -4.53
C LEU A 38 -3.40 -4.69 -3.18
N LEU A 39 -3.66 -5.45 -2.12
CA LEU A 39 -3.73 -4.91 -0.76
C LEU A 39 -2.39 -4.27 -0.37
N PHE A 40 -1.26 -4.93 -0.61
CA PHE A 40 0.05 -4.36 -0.33
C PHE A 40 0.29 -3.04 -1.09
N LYS A 41 0.04 -3.01 -2.40
CA LYS A 41 0.18 -1.79 -3.23
C LYS A 41 -0.71 -0.66 -2.72
N LEU A 42 -1.94 -0.95 -2.31
CA LEU A 42 -2.87 0.02 -1.74
C LEU A 42 -2.34 0.59 -0.42
N GLY A 43 -1.82 -0.26 0.46
CA GLY A 43 -1.22 0.16 1.72
C GLY A 43 -0.02 1.07 1.52
N VAL A 44 0.87 0.74 0.58
CA VAL A 44 2.02 1.57 0.23
C VAL A 44 1.57 2.91 -0.35
N ALA A 45 0.57 2.93 -1.24
CA ALA A 45 0.05 4.15 -1.82
C ALA A 45 -0.60 5.08 -0.77
N TYR A 46 -1.40 4.52 0.14
CA TYR A 46 -1.96 5.29 1.26
C TYR A 46 -0.87 5.87 2.17
N THR A 47 0.16 5.08 2.45
CA THR A 47 1.30 5.51 3.25
C THR A 47 2.00 6.71 2.62
N ARG A 48 2.25 6.65 1.31
CA ARG A 48 2.85 7.75 0.52
C ARG A 48 1.96 8.99 0.44
N ALA A 49 0.64 8.81 0.46
CA ALA A 49 -0.35 9.89 0.44
C ALA A 49 -0.56 10.54 1.82
N GLY A 50 0.21 10.16 2.85
CA GLY A 50 0.01 10.60 4.23
C GLY A 50 -1.25 10.02 4.90
N LYS A 51 -1.97 9.12 4.22
CA LYS A 51 -3.21 8.47 4.67
C LYS A 51 -2.91 7.27 5.57
N VAL A 52 -2.10 7.48 6.61
CA VAL A 52 -1.55 6.44 7.50
C VAL A 52 -2.65 5.59 8.16
N SER A 53 -3.76 6.20 8.57
CA SER A 53 -4.89 5.46 9.15
C SER A 53 -5.46 4.43 8.19
N GLN A 54 -5.57 4.76 6.90
CA GLN A 54 -6.05 3.83 5.87
C GLN A 54 -5.02 2.74 5.56
N ALA A 55 -3.73 3.08 5.56
CA ALA A 55 -2.66 2.09 5.41
C ALA A 55 -2.69 1.03 6.54
N ARG A 56 -2.98 1.46 7.78
CA ARG A 56 -3.13 0.54 8.93
C ARG A 56 -4.34 -0.39 8.80
N GLU A 57 -5.46 0.09 8.25
CA GLU A 57 -6.62 -0.75 7.96
C GLU A 57 -6.27 -1.82 6.91
N VAL A 58 -5.53 -1.44 5.86
CA VAL A 58 -5.03 -2.38 4.85
C VAL A 58 -4.07 -3.39 5.47
N TYR A 59 -3.16 -2.95 6.35
CA TYR A 59 -2.27 -3.85 7.09
C TYR A 59 -3.05 -4.92 7.86
N LYS A 60 -4.11 -4.55 8.59
CA LYS A 60 -4.93 -5.53 9.34
C LYS A 60 -5.50 -6.60 8.42
N ARG A 61 -6.05 -6.20 7.26
CA ARG A 61 -6.57 -7.13 6.27
C ARG A 61 -5.48 -8.01 5.66
N LEU A 62 -4.35 -7.41 5.31
CA LEU A 62 -3.23 -8.10 4.71
C LEU A 62 -2.62 -9.11 5.68
N LYS A 63 -2.58 -8.81 6.98
CA LYS A 63 -2.06 -9.70 8.03
C LYS A 63 -2.80 -11.03 8.09
N GLU A 64 -4.11 -11.03 7.84
CA GLU A 64 -4.92 -12.26 7.84
C GLU A 64 -4.67 -13.12 6.59
N ILE A 65 -4.19 -12.52 5.49
CA ILE A 65 -4.04 -13.18 4.18
C ILE A 65 -2.58 -13.59 3.96
N ASP A 66 -1.67 -12.64 4.15
CA ASP A 66 -0.23 -12.80 3.98
C ASP A 66 0.50 -12.02 5.09
N PRO A 67 0.79 -12.68 6.24
CA PRO A 67 1.50 -12.06 7.35
C PRO A 67 2.89 -11.52 6.99
N GLN A 68 3.57 -12.11 6.00
CA GLN A 68 4.91 -11.68 5.59
C GLN A 68 4.83 -10.33 4.88
N LYS A 69 3.95 -10.21 3.88
CA LYS A 69 3.69 -8.92 3.21
C LYS A 69 3.13 -7.88 4.16
N ALA A 70 2.31 -8.29 5.13
CA ALA A 70 1.82 -7.39 6.16
C ALA A 70 2.97 -6.81 7.00
N SER A 71 3.94 -7.64 7.40
CA SER A 71 5.13 -7.16 8.09
C SER A 71 5.89 -6.14 7.25
N GLU A 72 6.12 -6.44 5.96
CA GLU A 72 6.79 -5.51 5.05
C GLU A 72 6.06 -4.17 4.90
N LEU A 73 4.72 -4.20 4.85
CA LEU A 73 3.87 -3.01 4.79
C LEU A 73 3.95 -2.22 6.11
N LEU A 74 4.02 -2.91 7.24
CA LEU A 74 4.13 -2.29 8.55
C LEU A 74 5.45 -1.50 8.67
N ASP A 75 6.56 -2.08 8.24
CA ASP A 75 7.84 -1.35 8.14
C ASP A 75 7.66 -0.08 7.31
N ILE A 76 7.04 -0.18 6.12
CA ILE A 76 6.82 0.98 5.24
C ILE A 76 5.95 2.05 5.91
N ILE A 77 4.93 1.68 6.67
CA ILE A 77 4.05 2.61 7.40
C ILE A 77 4.82 3.43 8.45
N TYR A 78 5.85 2.86 9.06
CA TYR A 78 6.66 3.52 10.10
C TYR A 78 8.00 4.08 9.60
N GLU A 79 8.39 3.80 8.34
CA GLU A 79 9.61 4.29 7.69
C GLU A 79 9.44 5.63 6.93
N VAL A 80 8.25 6.25 6.97
CA VAL A 80 7.92 7.53 6.28
C VAL A 80 8.14 8.75 7.16
#